data_AF-A0A5P9QC86-F1
#
_entry.id   AF-A0A5P9QC86-F1
#
_cell.length_a   1.000
_cell.length_b   1.000
_cell.length_c   1.000
_cell.angle_alpha   90.00
_cell.angle_beta   90.00
_cell.angle_gamma   90.00
#
_symmetry.space_group_name_H-M   'P 1'
#
loop_
_entity.id
_entity.type
_entity.pdbx_description
1 polymer ?
#
loop_
_entity_poly.entity_id
_entity_poly.type
_entity_poly.pdbx_seq_one_letter_code
_entity_poly.pdbx_strand_id
1 'polypeptide(L)' 'MTSDAVYDAPTGDETVDGAVGRLREVGELPLREQVAVFEAVHAALQDRLSETEG' A
#
# COMPACT_ATOMS: atom_id res chain seq x y z
N MET A 1 16.32 1.78 17.21
CA MET A 1 16.19 2.73 16.08
C MET A 1 16.44 1.96 14.79
N THR A 2 15.60 0.96 14.51
CA THR A 2 15.81 0.02 13.39
C THR A 2 14.48 -0.70 13.13
N SER A 3 13.54 -0.01 12.49
CA SER A 3 12.28 -0.65 12.05
C SER A 3 11.86 -0.14 10.68
N ASP A 4 12.14 1.13 10.37
CA ASP A 4 11.79 1.77 9.10
C ASP A 4 12.38 1.04 7.88
N ALA A 5 13.65 0.66 7.96
CA ALA A 5 14.38 0.05 6.83
C ALA A 5 13.88 -1.34 6.42
N VAL A 6 13.17 -2.07 7.29
CA VAL A 6 12.63 -3.41 6.96
C VAL A 6 11.24 -3.29 6.32
N TYR A 7 10.47 -2.24 6.67
CA TYR A 7 9.19 -1.93 6.03
C TYR A 7 9.34 -1.26 4.66
N ASP A 8 10.55 -0.77 4.34
CA ASP A 8 10.82 -0.09 3.07
C ASP A 8 11.28 -1.04 1.96
N ALA A 9 11.67 -2.27 2.31
CA ALA A 9 12.12 -3.26 1.34
C ALA A 9 10.96 -3.71 0.43
N PRO A 10 11.17 -3.81 -0.89
CA PRO A 10 10.13 -4.26 -1.81
C PRO A 10 9.73 -5.70 -1.49
N THR A 11 8.43 -5.95 -1.54
CA THR A 11 7.82 -7.27 -1.34
C THR A 11 8.09 -8.21 -2.53
N GLY A 12 8.46 -7.65 -3.68
CA GLY A 12 8.66 -8.39 -4.93
C GLY A 12 7.37 -8.61 -5.70
N ASP A 13 6.24 -8.13 -5.19
CA ASP A 13 4.96 -8.10 -5.87
C ASP A 13 4.65 -6.66 -6.31
N GLU A 14 4.58 -6.44 -7.62
CA GLU A 14 4.43 -5.11 -8.21
C GLU A 14 3.15 -4.39 -7.74
N THR A 15 2.06 -5.16 -7.53
CA THR A 15 0.79 -4.61 -7.04
C THR A 15 0.91 -4.16 -5.60
N VAL A 16 1.54 -4.98 -4.74
CA VAL A 16 1.78 -4.65 -3.33
C VAL A 16 2.76 -3.49 -3.20
N ASP A 17 3.86 -3.52 -3.94
CA ASP A 17 4.90 -2.48 -3.91
C ASP A 17 4.36 -1.12 -4.40
N GLY A 18 3.54 -1.12 -5.44
CA GLY A 18 2.85 0.07 -5.93
C GLY A 18 1.83 0.62 -4.93
N ALA A 19 1.08 -0.26 -4.25
CA ALA A 19 0.10 0.14 -3.25
C ALA A 19 0.78 0.74 -1.99
N VAL A 20 1.84 0.10 -1.49
CA VAL A 20 2.63 0.60 -0.35
C VAL A 20 3.35 1.90 -0.68
N GLY A 21 3.87 2.04 -1.92
CA GLY A 21 4.48 3.28 -2.38
C GLY A 21 3.56 4.50 -2.27
N ARG A 22 2.27 4.35 -2.62
CA ARG A 22 1.27 5.43 -2.50
C ARG A 22 1.02 5.87 -1.06
N LEU A 23 1.17 4.97 -0.09
CA LEU A 23 1.01 5.30 1.33
C LEU A 23 2.16 6.17 1.88
N ARG A 24 3.34 6.19 1.23
CA ARG A 24 4.46 7.04 1.68
C ARG A 24 4.18 8.54 1.51
N GLU A 25 3.34 8.91 0.55
CA GLU A 25 3.03 10.30 0.21
C GLU A 25 1.68 10.78 0.79
N VAL A 26 0.89 9.85 1.36
CA VAL A 26 -0.51 10.11 1.75
C VAL A 26 -0.64 11.17 2.86
N GLY A 27 0.37 11.28 3.75
CA GLY A 27 0.34 12.20 4.88
C GLY A 27 0.26 13.68 4.49
N GLU A 28 0.69 14.01 3.27
CA GLU A 28 0.69 15.37 2.73
C GLU A 28 -0.63 15.74 2.01
N LEU A 29 -1.56 14.79 1.84
CA LEU A 29 -2.82 15.01 1.13
C LEU A 29 -3.93 15.54 2.06
N PRO A 30 -4.94 16.25 1.53
CA PRO A 30 -6.17 16.53 2.26
C PRO A 30 -6.86 15.25 2.76
N LEU A 31 -7.48 15.28 3.95
CA LEU A 31 -8.07 14.09 4.59
C LEU A 31 -8.99 13.27 3.69
N ARG A 32 -9.80 13.92 2.85
CA ARG A 32 -10.68 13.22 1.90
C ARG A 32 -9.88 12.41 0.87
N GLU A 33 -8.77 12.95 0.40
CA GLU A 33 -7.88 12.28 -0.54
C GLU A 33 -7.08 11.17 0.14
N GLN A 34 -6.71 11.35 1.41
CA GLN A 34 -6.10 10.28 2.21
C GLN A 34 -7.01 9.06 2.29
N VAL A 35 -8.29 9.26 2.61
CA VAL A 35 -9.27 8.16 2.68
C VAL A 35 -9.40 7.46 1.34
N ALA A 36 -9.48 8.20 0.23
CA ALA A 36 -9.56 7.62 -1.10
C ALA A 36 -8.31 6.77 -1.45
N VAL A 37 -7.12 7.22 -1.06
CA VAL A 37 -5.87 6.45 -1.21
C VAL A 37 -5.91 5.16 -0.38
N PHE A 38 -6.36 5.23 0.87
CA PHE A 38 -6.50 4.05 1.72
C PHE A 38 -7.49 3.03 1.16
N GLU A 39 -8.65 3.47 0.68
CA GLU A 39 -9.66 2.60 0.06
C GLU A 39 -9.10 1.90 -1.19
N ALA A 40 -8.39 2.64 -2.05
CA ALA A 40 -7.79 2.09 -3.26
C ALA A 40 -6.68 1.06 -2.95
N VAL A 41 -5.83 1.34 -1.96
CA VAL A 41 -4.81 0.39 -1.49
C VAL A 41 -5.46 -0.86 -0.91
N HIS A 42 -6.50 -0.69 -0.09
CA HIS A 42 -7.21 -1.82 0.50
C HIS A 42 -7.82 -2.73 -0.58
N ALA A 43 -8.49 -2.15 -1.57
CA ALA A 43 -9.06 -2.91 -2.69
C ALA A 43 -7.99 -3.68 -3.47
N ALA A 44 -6.89 -3.03 -3.85
CA ALA A 44 -5.80 -3.67 -4.60
C ALA A 44 -5.17 -4.85 -3.85
N LEU A 45 -5.00 -4.72 -2.53
CA LEU A 45 -4.47 -5.80 -1.70
C LEU A 45 -5.49 -6.94 -1.53
N GLN A 46 -6.78 -6.63 -1.39
CA GLN A 46 -7.84 -7.63 -1.32
C GLN A 46 -7.96 -8.43 -2.64
N ASP A 47 -7.90 -7.75 -3.78
CA ASP A 47 -7.90 -8.38 -5.09
C ASP A 47 -6.71 -9.34 -5.21
N ARG A 48 -5.51 -8.88 -4.83
CA ARG A 48 -4.29 -9.69 -4.92
C ARG A 48 -4.29 -10.91 -4.01
N LEU A 49 -4.84 -10.79 -2.80
CA LEU A 49 -5.05 -11.92 -1.90
C LEU A 49 -6.03 -12.93 -2.50
N SER A 50 -7.13 -12.45 -3.08
CA SER A 50 -8.15 -13.29 -3.70
C SER A 50 -7.59 -14.09 -4.88
N GLU A 51 -6.68 -13.51 -5.67
CA GLU A 51 -5.97 -14.22 -6.76
C GLU A 51 -5.01 -15.31 -6.28
N THR A 52 -4.51 -15.21 -5.04
CA THR A 52 -3.57 -16.19 -4.47
C THR A 52 -4.31 -17.37 -3.83
N GLU A 53 -5.56 -17.17 -3.43
CA GLU A 53 -6.42 -18.17 -2.78
C GLU A 53 -7.28 -18.99 -3.75
N GLY A 54 -7.35 -18.59 -5.03
CA GLY A 54 -8.12 -19.26 -6.10
C GLY A 54 -7.30 -20.21 -6.97
#